data_AF-A0A7V7PNA2-F1
#
_entry.id   AF-A0A7V7PNA2-F1
#
_cell.length_a   1.000
_cell.length_b   1.000
_cell.length_c   1.000
_cell.angle_alpha   90.00
_cell.angle_beta   90.00
_cell.angle_gamma   90.00
#
_symmetry.space_group_name_H-M   'P 1'
#
loop_
_entity.id
_entity.type
_entity.pdbx_description
1 polymer ?
#
loop_
_entity_poly.entity_id
_entity_poly.type
_entity_poly.pdbx_seq_one_letter_code
_entity_poly.pdbx_strand_id
1 'polypeptide(L)'
;MIRGSIEFASSEIIEGWIFTEDGRVRDRTVLAFQNETCVGAGKVGAFRADLADAGMGDGYLGFSFPISVPAPAVGSIVVKLEGSDAILLQRDAAVVHGAAVVRGLGRAEVRQRLAALKWALKHGRIAQSDFDYLRILCSFGVYERGLVKRNGAEEAAVAEPAAAVAAHLLEVYLEMEASVATQRVRGAADFRSELARIAGRQDGGAPVVAVHSNARAVLRVVEGSHVADAGEEGAGRVAGLVDYPLSATNLVMLDARARCEIVLPEGGSVEIVSANPALN
;
A
#
# COMPACT_ATOMS: atom_id res chain seq x y z
N MET A 1 -32.97 -4.09 -11.90
CA MET A 1 -31.88 -3.19 -12.36
C MET A 1 -30.55 -3.68 -11.79
N ILE A 2 -29.45 -3.43 -12.50
CA ILE A 2 -28.09 -3.66 -12.02
C ILE A 2 -27.38 -2.31 -11.92
N ARG A 3 -26.62 -2.10 -10.85
CA ARG A 3 -25.80 -0.91 -10.60
C ARG A 3 -24.41 -1.37 -10.16
N GLY A 4 -23.41 -0.52 -10.27
CA GLY A 4 -22.05 -0.84 -9.88
C GLY A 4 -21.06 0.17 -10.40
N SER A 5 -19.84 0.10 -9.91
CA SER A 5 -18.71 0.88 -10.41
C SER A 5 -17.46 0.02 -10.42
N ILE A 6 -16.64 0.20 -11.45
CA ILE A 6 -15.22 -0.17 -11.39
C ILE A 6 -14.52 1.05 -10.79
N GLU A 7 -13.84 0.87 -9.68
CA GLU A 7 -13.21 1.98 -8.94
C GLU A 7 -11.68 1.97 -9.13
N PHE A 8 -11.11 0.79 -9.33
CA PHE A 8 -9.70 0.58 -9.61
C PHE A 8 -9.49 -0.48 -10.69
N ALA A 9 -8.57 -0.24 -11.62
CA ALA A 9 -8.08 -1.26 -12.53
C ALA A 9 -6.60 -1.05 -12.86
N SER A 10 -5.84 -2.14 -12.89
CA SER A 10 -4.48 -2.21 -13.43
C SER A 10 -4.40 -3.28 -14.54
N SER A 11 -3.21 -3.62 -15.00
CA SER A 11 -2.99 -4.77 -15.88
C SER A 11 -3.29 -6.14 -15.23
N GLU A 12 -3.45 -6.16 -13.89
CA GLU A 12 -3.28 -7.36 -13.06
C GLU A 12 -4.38 -7.56 -12.02
N ILE A 13 -5.08 -6.50 -11.61
CA ILE A 13 -6.20 -6.56 -10.66
C ILE A 13 -7.28 -5.56 -11.06
N ILE A 14 -8.54 -5.92 -10.77
CA ILE A 14 -9.69 -5.03 -10.93
C ILE A 14 -10.55 -5.06 -9.67
N GLU A 15 -11.00 -3.89 -9.23
CA GLU A 15 -11.75 -3.70 -8.00
C GLU A 15 -12.95 -2.77 -8.22
N GLY A 16 -13.99 -3.00 -7.44
CA GLY A 16 -15.20 -2.20 -7.50
C GLY A 16 -16.34 -2.87 -6.73
N TRP A 17 -17.57 -2.55 -7.13
CA TRP A 17 -18.77 -3.12 -6.54
C TRP A 17 -19.88 -3.30 -7.58
N ILE A 18 -20.78 -4.22 -7.29
CA ILE A 18 -21.94 -4.53 -8.11
C ILE A 18 -23.15 -4.84 -7.23
N PHE A 19 -24.30 -4.30 -7.61
CA PHE A 19 -25.58 -4.41 -6.92
C PHE A 19 -26.66 -4.88 -7.90
N THR A 20 -27.52 -5.78 -7.44
CA THR A 20 -28.70 -6.25 -8.16
C THR A 20 -29.95 -5.98 -7.31
N GLU A 21 -31.03 -5.49 -7.91
CA GLU A 21 -32.29 -5.24 -7.18
C GLU A 21 -32.95 -6.51 -6.61
N ASP A 22 -32.59 -7.70 -7.12
CA ASP A 22 -33.05 -8.98 -6.55
C ASP A 22 -32.27 -9.40 -5.28
N GLY A 23 -31.22 -8.66 -4.91
CA GLY A 23 -30.36 -8.92 -3.76
C GLY A 23 -29.43 -10.14 -3.90
N ARG A 24 -29.42 -10.81 -5.06
CA ARG A 24 -28.74 -12.10 -5.27
C ARG A 24 -27.36 -11.97 -5.91
N VAL A 25 -26.65 -10.87 -5.65
CA VAL A 25 -25.32 -10.63 -6.24
C VAL A 25 -24.19 -11.28 -5.45
N ARG A 26 -24.36 -11.45 -4.13
CA ARG A 26 -23.40 -12.10 -3.24
C ARG A 26 -23.05 -13.52 -3.71
N ASP A 27 -21.77 -13.87 -3.60
CA ASP A 27 -21.17 -15.13 -4.04
C ASP A 27 -21.25 -15.45 -5.55
N ARG A 28 -21.87 -14.58 -6.37
CA ARG A 28 -21.87 -14.73 -7.84
C ARG A 28 -20.52 -14.34 -8.43
N THR A 29 -20.21 -14.98 -9.55
CA THR A 29 -19.04 -14.67 -10.37
C THR A 29 -19.26 -13.39 -11.17
N VAL A 30 -18.27 -12.51 -11.14
CA VAL A 30 -18.08 -11.43 -12.10
C VAL A 30 -16.88 -11.76 -13.00
N LEU A 31 -16.98 -11.36 -14.26
CA LEU A 31 -16.03 -11.66 -15.33
C LEU A 31 -15.52 -10.34 -15.91
N ALA A 32 -14.20 -10.16 -15.96
CA ALA A 32 -13.58 -9.04 -16.65
C ALA A 32 -13.32 -9.42 -18.11
N PHE A 33 -13.72 -8.55 -19.04
CA PHE A 33 -13.51 -8.71 -20.47
C PHE A 33 -12.69 -7.55 -21.04
N GLN A 34 -11.74 -7.87 -21.91
CA GLN A 34 -11.14 -6.93 -22.84
C GLN A 34 -11.66 -7.28 -24.24
N ASN A 35 -12.46 -6.41 -24.82
CA ASN A 35 -13.25 -6.73 -26.03
C ASN A 35 -14.09 -8.01 -25.78
N GLU A 36 -13.92 -9.04 -26.60
CA GLU A 36 -14.60 -10.35 -26.46
C GLU A 36 -13.80 -11.37 -25.61
N THR A 37 -12.57 -11.04 -25.19
CA THR A 37 -11.71 -11.96 -24.43
C THR A 37 -11.97 -11.83 -22.94
N CYS A 38 -12.31 -12.93 -22.26
CA CYS A 38 -12.32 -12.97 -20.79
C CYS A 38 -10.88 -12.94 -20.27
N VAL A 39 -10.56 -11.97 -19.42
CA VAL A 39 -9.19 -11.68 -18.94
C VAL A 39 -9.03 -11.89 -17.43
N GLY A 40 -10.11 -12.25 -16.72
CA GLY A 40 -10.10 -12.68 -15.33
C GLY A 40 -11.52 -12.85 -14.78
N ALA A 41 -11.63 -13.49 -13.63
CA ALA A 41 -12.90 -13.78 -12.96
C ALA A 41 -12.73 -13.72 -11.44
N GLY A 42 -13.80 -13.34 -10.74
CA GLY A 42 -13.81 -13.26 -9.28
C GLY A 42 -15.21 -13.35 -8.71
N LYS A 43 -15.33 -13.50 -7.38
CA LYS A 43 -16.62 -13.50 -6.69
C LYS A 43 -16.92 -12.13 -6.08
N VAL A 44 -18.21 -11.81 -6.05
CA VAL A 44 -18.74 -10.68 -5.28
C VAL A 44 -18.92 -11.12 -3.83
N GLY A 45 -18.36 -10.36 -2.89
CA GLY A 45 -18.39 -10.73 -1.47
C GLY A 45 -17.45 -9.94 -0.56
N ALA A 46 -16.80 -8.88 -1.05
CA ALA A 46 -16.11 -7.94 -0.19
C ALA A 46 -17.13 -7.00 0.49
N PHE A 47 -16.98 -6.78 1.79
CA PHE A 47 -17.89 -5.92 2.56
C PHE A 47 -17.59 -4.43 2.29
N ARG A 48 -18.65 -3.65 2.10
CA ARG A 48 -18.63 -2.21 1.81
C ARG A 48 -19.54 -1.47 2.78
N ALA A 49 -18.94 -0.85 3.80
CA ALA A 49 -19.65 -0.12 4.83
C ALA A 49 -20.43 1.07 4.26
N ASP A 50 -19.82 1.81 3.33
CA ASP A 50 -20.45 2.92 2.59
C ASP A 50 -21.73 2.50 1.83
N LEU A 51 -21.74 1.30 1.24
CA LEU A 51 -22.92 0.76 0.55
C LEU A 51 -23.97 0.22 1.53
N ALA A 52 -23.54 -0.37 2.65
CA ALA A 52 -24.44 -0.80 3.73
C ALA A 52 -25.16 0.40 4.38
N ASP A 53 -24.41 1.46 4.71
CA ASP A 53 -24.93 2.71 5.27
C ASP A 53 -25.85 3.44 4.28
N ALA A 54 -25.60 3.32 2.97
CA ALA A 54 -26.49 3.78 1.90
C ALA A 54 -27.74 2.89 1.69
N GLY A 55 -27.92 1.82 2.48
CA GLY A 55 -29.07 0.91 2.41
C GLY A 55 -29.05 -0.04 1.21
N MET A 56 -27.90 -0.26 0.58
CA MET A 56 -27.77 -1.20 -0.55
C MET A 56 -27.46 -2.61 -0.05
N GLY A 57 -28.50 -3.44 0.07
CA GLY A 57 -28.37 -4.86 0.40
C GLY A 57 -27.80 -5.10 1.81
N ASP A 58 -26.94 -6.11 1.94
CA ASP A 58 -26.25 -6.49 3.18
C ASP A 58 -24.81 -5.93 3.27
N GLY A 59 -24.43 -5.05 2.33
CA GLY A 59 -23.06 -4.52 2.21
C GLY A 59 -22.05 -5.44 1.53
N TYR A 60 -22.36 -6.72 1.26
CA TYR A 60 -21.41 -7.67 0.63
C TYR A 60 -21.45 -7.57 -0.91
N LEU A 61 -21.20 -6.37 -1.42
CA LEU A 61 -21.36 -5.99 -2.83
C LEU A 61 -20.03 -5.74 -3.57
N GLY A 62 -18.90 -5.72 -2.86
CA GLY A 62 -17.59 -5.47 -3.44
C GLY A 62 -16.99 -6.69 -4.14
N PHE A 63 -16.17 -6.45 -5.16
CA PHE A 63 -15.31 -7.45 -5.80
C PHE A 63 -13.87 -6.92 -5.90
N SER A 64 -12.91 -7.83 -5.81
CA SER A 64 -11.48 -7.58 -6.11
C SER A 64 -10.90 -8.91 -6.59
N PHE A 65 -10.37 -8.95 -7.82
CA PHE A 65 -9.88 -10.20 -8.41
C PHE A 65 -8.79 -9.97 -9.46
N PRO A 66 -7.90 -10.96 -9.68
CA PRO A 66 -6.81 -10.83 -10.64
C PRO A 66 -7.33 -10.90 -12.08
N ILE A 67 -6.68 -10.12 -12.95
CA ILE A 67 -6.87 -10.07 -14.39
C ILE A 67 -5.50 -10.16 -15.09
N SER A 68 -5.50 -10.31 -16.41
CA SER A 68 -4.27 -10.26 -17.22
C SER A 68 -4.53 -9.53 -18.53
N VAL A 69 -4.14 -8.25 -18.58
CA VAL A 69 -4.19 -7.44 -19.82
C VAL A 69 -2.88 -6.68 -20.06
N PRO A 70 -2.53 -6.37 -21.32
CA PRO A 70 -1.51 -5.38 -21.61
C PRO A 70 -1.87 -4.03 -20.98
N ALA A 71 -0.88 -3.35 -20.37
CA ALA A 71 -1.06 -2.04 -19.74
C ALA A 71 -1.90 -1.01 -20.53
N PRO A 72 -1.74 -0.80 -21.86
CA PRO A 72 -2.57 0.16 -22.59
C PRO A 72 -4.06 -0.24 -22.70
N ALA A 73 -4.41 -1.51 -22.49
CA ALA A 73 -5.77 -2.02 -22.61
C ALA A 73 -6.57 -2.01 -21.29
N VAL A 74 -5.98 -1.50 -20.19
CA VAL A 74 -6.63 -1.42 -18.87
C VAL A 74 -7.86 -0.49 -18.87
N GLY A 75 -7.86 0.55 -19.71
CA GLY A 75 -8.99 1.48 -19.85
C GLY A 75 -10.11 0.99 -20.78
N SER A 76 -9.98 -0.20 -21.36
CA SER A 76 -11.03 -0.83 -22.18
C SER A 76 -11.56 -2.12 -21.56
N ILE A 77 -11.42 -2.27 -20.24
CA ILE A 77 -11.97 -3.41 -19.51
C ILE A 77 -13.44 -3.13 -19.19
N VAL A 78 -14.27 -4.15 -19.36
CA VAL A 78 -15.65 -4.15 -18.86
C VAL A 78 -15.87 -5.32 -17.92
N VAL A 79 -16.65 -5.12 -16.86
CA VAL A 79 -17.01 -6.19 -15.92
C VAL A 79 -18.46 -6.62 -16.18
N LYS A 80 -18.68 -7.92 -16.35
CA LYS A 80 -20.01 -8.52 -16.56
C LYS A 80 -20.34 -9.46 -15.40
N LEU A 81 -21.61 -9.54 -15.02
CA LEU A 81 -22.08 -10.57 -14.08
C LEU A 81 -22.28 -11.89 -14.85
N GLU A 82 -21.75 -13.01 -14.35
CA GLU A 82 -21.85 -14.30 -15.04
C GLU A 82 -23.32 -14.70 -15.23
N GLY A 83 -23.69 -15.08 -16.46
CA GLY A 83 -25.07 -15.38 -16.83
C GLY A 83 -25.98 -14.15 -16.94
N SER A 84 -25.43 -12.97 -17.24
CA SER A 84 -26.18 -11.73 -17.46
C SER A 84 -25.57 -10.87 -18.58
N ASP A 85 -26.41 -10.19 -19.35
CA ASP A 85 -26.01 -9.20 -20.34
C ASP A 85 -25.65 -7.83 -19.72
N ALA A 86 -25.71 -7.70 -18.38
CA ALA A 86 -25.37 -6.46 -17.70
C ALA A 86 -23.86 -6.21 -17.66
N ILE A 87 -23.47 -5.00 -18.07
CA ILE A 87 -22.08 -4.56 -18.21
C ILE A 87 -21.85 -3.34 -17.32
N LEU A 88 -20.83 -3.40 -16.46
CA LEU A 88 -20.28 -2.25 -15.77
C LEU A 88 -19.23 -1.58 -16.66
N LEU A 89 -19.41 -0.28 -16.91
CA LEU A 89 -18.49 0.54 -17.68
C LEU A 89 -17.58 1.34 -16.74
N GLN A 90 -16.32 1.48 -17.15
CA GLN A 90 -15.23 2.07 -16.38
C GLN A 90 -15.25 3.61 -16.39
N ARG A 91 -16.41 4.25 -16.11
CA ARG A 91 -16.60 5.70 -16.28
C ARG A 91 -15.78 6.56 -15.31
N ASP A 92 -15.65 6.13 -14.06
CA ASP A 92 -15.05 6.91 -12.98
C ASP A 92 -13.88 6.18 -12.28
N ALA A 93 -13.32 5.15 -12.93
CA ALA A 93 -12.26 4.33 -12.34
C ALA A 93 -10.88 4.98 -12.42
N ALA A 94 -10.04 4.75 -11.41
CA ALA A 94 -8.61 5.01 -11.52
C ALA A 94 -7.95 3.94 -12.44
N VAL A 95 -7.64 4.34 -13.69
CA VAL A 95 -6.87 3.52 -14.64
C VAL A 95 -5.38 3.65 -14.33
N VAL A 96 -4.77 2.59 -13.79
CA VAL A 96 -3.31 2.53 -13.58
C VAL A 96 -2.66 1.76 -14.72
N HIS A 97 -2.11 2.49 -15.69
CA HIS A 97 -1.30 1.90 -16.75
C HIS A 97 0.03 1.36 -16.18
N GLY A 98 0.10 0.04 -15.98
CA GLY A 98 1.36 -0.66 -15.75
C GLY A 98 2.03 -0.41 -14.40
N ALA A 99 1.30 -0.62 -13.30
CA ALA A 99 1.96 -1.08 -12.07
C ALA A 99 2.22 -2.59 -12.24
N ALA A 100 3.51 -2.98 -12.33
CA ALA A 100 3.91 -4.38 -12.35
C ALA A 100 3.58 -5.05 -11.01
N VAL A 101 3.33 -6.38 -11.00
CA VAL A 101 2.99 -7.14 -9.77
C VAL A 101 4.02 -6.85 -8.70
N VAL A 102 3.70 -5.98 -7.75
CA VAL A 102 4.60 -5.77 -6.62
C VAL A 102 4.34 -6.88 -5.63
N ARG A 103 4.98 -8.01 -5.88
CA ARG A 103 4.95 -9.15 -4.98
C ARG A 103 5.43 -8.69 -3.61
N GLY A 104 4.56 -8.84 -2.62
CA GLY A 104 4.95 -8.79 -1.22
C GLY A 104 6.05 -9.80 -0.92
N LEU A 105 6.80 -9.58 0.17
CA LEU A 105 7.88 -10.46 0.58
C LEU A 105 7.34 -11.87 0.84
N GLY A 106 8.08 -12.91 0.45
CA GLY A 106 7.69 -14.27 0.83
C GLY A 106 7.89 -14.50 2.33
N ARG A 107 6.97 -15.22 3.02
CA ARG A 107 7.13 -15.55 4.46
C ARG A 107 8.48 -16.24 4.77
N ALA A 108 9.04 -17.00 3.84
CA ALA A 108 10.38 -17.60 3.96
C ALA A 108 11.50 -16.54 3.90
N GLU A 109 11.39 -15.57 2.99
CA GLU A 109 12.32 -14.45 2.85
C GLU A 109 12.31 -13.55 4.09
N VAL A 110 11.13 -13.23 4.63
CA VAL A 110 10.98 -12.48 5.90
C VAL A 110 11.71 -13.20 7.04
N ARG A 111 11.53 -14.52 7.18
CA ARG A 111 12.25 -15.32 8.19
C ARG A 111 13.77 -15.29 7.98
N GLN A 112 14.23 -15.36 6.73
CA GLN A 112 15.66 -15.29 6.40
C GLN A 112 16.25 -13.91 6.73
N ARG A 113 15.58 -12.82 6.35
CA ARG A 113 15.97 -11.43 6.70
C ARG A 113 16.04 -11.25 8.22
N LEU A 114 15.01 -11.67 8.95
CA LEU A 114 15.01 -11.59 10.43
C LEU A 114 16.11 -12.43 11.10
N ALA A 115 16.50 -13.56 10.51
CA ALA A 115 17.63 -14.36 10.98
C ALA A 115 18.98 -13.67 10.70
N ALA A 116 19.14 -13.08 9.51
CA ALA A 116 20.32 -12.31 9.14
C ALA A 116 20.52 -11.08 10.05
N LEU A 117 19.46 -10.30 10.31
CA LEU A 117 19.50 -9.16 11.24
C LEU A 117 19.93 -9.57 12.66
N LYS A 118 19.39 -10.68 13.18
CA LYS A 118 19.80 -11.23 14.50
C LYS A 118 21.27 -11.66 14.50
N TRP A 119 21.75 -12.25 13.41
CA TRP A 119 23.17 -12.60 13.27
C TRP A 119 24.05 -11.36 13.20
N ALA A 120 23.67 -10.34 12.44
CA ALA A 120 24.40 -9.08 12.30
C ALA A 120 24.53 -8.36 13.65
N LEU A 121 23.43 -8.23 14.41
CA LEU A 121 23.45 -7.66 15.76
C LEU A 121 24.39 -8.45 16.69
N LYS A 122 24.29 -9.80 16.70
CA LYS A 122 25.11 -10.66 17.55
C LYS A 122 26.63 -10.50 17.30
N HIS A 123 27.02 -10.15 16.08
CA HIS A 123 28.41 -9.96 15.69
C HIS A 123 28.82 -8.47 15.56
N GLY A 124 28.02 -7.55 16.12
CA GLY A 124 28.33 -6.12 16.14
C GLY A 124 28.39 -5.45 14.78
N ARG A 125 27.68 -5.99 13.77
CA ARG A 125 27.64 -5.46 12.39
C ARG A 125 26.63 -4.34 12.19
N ILE A 126 25.64 -4.22 13.06
CA ILE A 126 24.60 -3.18 13.07
C ILE A 126 24.37 -2.74 14.52
N ALA A 127 23.93 -1.49 14.73
CA ALA A 127 23.56 -1.03 16.06
C ALA A 127 22.20 -1.59 16.50
N GLN A 128 21.92 -1.53 17.82
CA GLN A 128 20.64 -1.96 18.37
C GLN A 128 19.45 -1.15 17.81
N SER A 129 19.64 0.15 17.59
CA SER A 129 18.66 1.04 16.94
C SER A 129 18.25 0.53 15.56
N ASP A 130 19.26 0.16 14.78
CA ASP A 130 19.14 -0.19 13.37
C ASP A 130 18.51 -1.58 13.24
N PHE A 131 18.93 -2.50 14.12
CA PHE A 131 18.27 -3.79 14.28
C PHE A 131 16.79 -3.65 14.62
N ASP A 132 16.42 -2.82 15.59
CA ASP A 132 15.02 -2.67 15.99
C ASP A 132 14.18 -2.01 14.90
N TYR A 133 14.70 -0.97 14.23
CA TYR A 133 14.08 -0.38 13.04
C TYR A 133 13.84 -1.45 11.96
N LEU A 134 14.89 -2.12 11.48
CA LEU A 134 14.81 -3.09 10.39
C LEU A 134 13.93 -4.29 10.76
N ARG A 135 13.98 -4.75 12.02
CA ARG A 135 13.13 -5.83 12.54
C ARG A 135 11.66 -5.43 12.57
N ILE A 136 11.33 -4.23 13.05
CA ILE A 136 9.93 -3.75 13.13
C ILE A 136 9.40 -3.55 11.72
N LEU A 137 10.12 -2.82 10.86
CA LEU A 137 9.72 -2.58 9.47
C LEU A 137 9.55 -3.90 8.69
N CYS A 138 10.48 -4.86 8.84
CA CYS A 138 10.36 -6.16 8.18
C CYS A 138 9.16 -6.99 8.69
N SER A 139 8.77 -6.83 9.96
CA SER A 139 7.66 -7.58 10.57
C SER A 139 6.28 -6.98 10.27
N PHE A 140 6.15 -5.66 10.32
CA PHE A 140 4.86 -4.95 10.26
C PHE A 140 4.66 -4.13 8.98
N GLY A 141 5.72 -3.88 8.20
CA GLY A 141 5.66 -3.04 6.99
C GLY A 141 5.68 -1.54 7.29
N VAL A 142 5.77 -1.16 8.57
CA VAL A 142 5.71 0.23 9.05
C VAL A 142 6.56 0.39 10.32
N TYR A 143 7.17 1.56 10.50
CA TYR A 143 7.94 1.94 11.69
C TYR A 143 7.87 3.45 11.94
N GLU A 144 7.44 3.87 13.13
CA GLU A 144 7.42 5.28 13.52
C GLU A 144 8.75 5.71 14.15
N ARG A 145 9.24 6.91 13.77
CA ARG A 145 10.42 7.55 14.36
C ARG A 145 10.10 8.98 14.78
N GLY A 146 10.10 9.23 16.09
CA GLY A 146 10.07 10.59 16.63
C GLY A 146 11.35 11.37 16.29
N LEU A 147 11.22 12.62 15.88
CA LEU A 147 12.32 13.50 15.45
C LEU A 147 12.88 14.37 16.57
N VAL A 148 12.22 14.41 17.73
CA VAL A 148 12.60 15.25 18.87
C VAL A 148 13.42 14.43 19.87
N LYS A 149 14.71 14.76 20.02
CA LYS A 149 15.57 14.23 21.09
C LYS A 149 15.54 15.18 22.29
N ARG A 150 15.38 14.63 23.50
CA ARG A 150 15.60 15.34 24.78
C ARG A 150 16.86 14.78 25.41
N ASN A 151 17.93 15.59 25.42
CA ASN A 151 19.14 15.24 26.16
C ASN A 151 18.89 15.48 27.65
N GLY A 152 19.15 14.50 28.52
CA GLY A 152 18.91 14.63 29.97
C GLY A 152 19.74 15.70 30.69
N ALA A 153 20.65 16.38 29.98
CA ALA A 153 21.50 17.46 30.49
C ALA A 153 21.18 18.85 29.89
N GLU A 154 20.27 18.93 28.90
CA GLU A 154 19.90 20.19 28.23
C GLU A 154 18.37 20.32 28.21
N GLU A 155 17.83 21.42 28.73
CA GLU A 155 16.38 21.69 28.68
C GLU A 155 15.87 21.92 27.23
N ALA A 156 16.77 22.23 26.30
CA ALA A 156 16.46 22.41 24.90
C ALA A 156 16.29 21.06 24.18
N ALA A 157 15.08 20.77 23.71
CA ALA A 157 14.82 19.64 22.85
C ALA A 157 15.37 19.91 21.43
N VAL A 158 16.22 19.04 20.92
CA VAL A 158 16.81 19.17 19.57
C VAL A 158 15.93 18.39 18.59
N ALA A 159 15.39 19.11 17.60
CA ALA A 159 14.66 18.51 16.48
C ALA A 159 15.64 18.09 15.38
N GLU A 160 15.65 16.80 15.05
CA GLU A 160 16.40 16.25 13.92
C GLU A 160 15.65 16.56 12.61
N PRO A 161 16.32 17.06 11.55
CA PRO A 161 15.64 17.32 10.28
C PRO A 161 15.06 16.04 9.69
N ALA A 162 13.75 16.04 9.39
CA ALA A 162 13.03 14.85 8.90
C ALA A 162 13.71 14.20 7.68
N ALA A 163 14.19 15.01 6.73
CA ALA A 163 14.89 14.53 5.54
C ALA A 163 16.23 13.83 5.86
N ALA A 164 16.97 14.28 6.87
CA ALA A 164 18.24 13.67 7.28
C ALA A 164 18.00 12.32 7.99
N VAL A 165 16.98 12.26 8.85
CA VAL A 165 16.57 11.00 9.52
C VAL A 165 16.02 10.01 8.49
N ALA A 166 15.23 10.48 7.52
CA ALA A 166 14.73 9.66 6.42
C ALA A 166 15.87 9.08 5.57
N ALA A 167 16.84 9.91 5.16
CA ALA A 167 18.01 9.47 4.39
C ALA A 167 18.78 8.37 5.14
N HIS A 168 19.15 8.61 6.39
CA HIS A 168 19.86 7.64 7.21
C HIS A 168 19.10 6.31 7.37
N LEU A 169 17.79 6.33 7.63
CA LEU A 169 17.00 5.10 7.74
C LEU A 169 16.82 4.37 6.40
N LEU A 170 16.88 5.07 5.27
CA LEU A 170 16.87 4.47 3.94
C LEU A 170 18.22 3.85 3.58
N GLU A 171 19.34 4.48 3.94
CA GLU A 171 20.70 3.92 3.84
C GLU A 171 20.87 2.66 4.69
N VAL A 172 20.38 2.69 5.94
CA VAL A 172 20.34 1.52 6.84
C VAL A 172 19.50 0.38 6.27
N TYR A 173 18.46 0.68 5.50
CA TYR A 173 17.66 -0.35 4.81
C TYR A 173 18.35 -0.89 3.54
N LEU A 174 19.08 -0.05 2.81
CA LEU A 174 19.81 -0.42 1.60
C LEU A 174 21.19 -1.06 1.88
N GLU A 175 21.70 -0.95 3.11
CA GLU A 175 23.07 -1.34 3.51
C GLU A 175 24.17 -0.60 2.71
N MET A 176 23.85 0.58 2.14
CA MET A 176 24.76 1.41 1.33
C MET A 176 24.30 2.88 1.28
N GLU A 177 25.19 3.77 0.84
CA GLU A 177 24.87 5.18 0.58
C GLU A 177 23.75 5.33 -0.47
N ALA A 178 22.89 6.32 -0.27
CA ALA A 178 21.67 6.47 -1.06
C ALA A 178 21.42 7.91 -1.54
N SER A 179 21.07 8.02 -2.82
CA SER A 179 20.46 9.24 -3.34
C SER A 179 18.98 9.30 -2.92
N VAL A 180 18.59 10.34 -2.18
CA VAL A 180 17.21 10.55 -1.75
C VAL A 180 16.46 11.51 -2.67
N ALA A 181 15.26 11.12 -3.08
CA ALA A 181 14.29 11.94 -3.80
C ALA A 181 13.07 12.20 -2.91
N THR A 182 12.62 13.45 -2.85
CA THR A 182 11.44 13.86 -2.07
C THR A 182 10.30 14.28 -3.01
N GLN A 183 9.17 13.58 -2.93
CA GLN A 183 7.96 13.91 -3.66
C GLN A 183 6.90 14.45 -2.71
N ARG A 184 6.27 15.59 -3.05
CA ARG A 184 5.19 16.19 -2.25
C ARG A 184 3.83 15.87 -2.88
N VAL A 185 2.95 15.24 -2.13
CA VAL A 185 1.60 14.83 -2.58
C VAL A 185 0.50 15.54 -1.79
N ARG A 186 -0.65 15.80 -2.43
CA ARG A 186 -1.74 16.62 -1.87
C ARG A 186 -3.10 15.91 -1.81
N GLY A 187 -3.13 14.61 -2.06
CA GLY A 187 -4.33 13.79 -1.96
C GLY A 187 -4.02 12.30 -1.85
N ALA A 188 -5.03 11.51 -1.46
CA ALA A 188 -4.89 10.06 -1.32
C ALA A 188 -4.60 9.34 -2.66
N ALA A 189 -5.11 9.87 -3.77
CA ALA A 189 -4.84 9.35 -5.12
C ALA A 189 -3.36 9.54 -5.52
N ASP A 190 -2.81 10.74 -5.31
CA ASP A 190 -1.39 11.04 -5.55
C ASP A 190 -0.48 10.15 -4.69
N PHE A 191 -0.81 10.04 -3.39
CA PHE A 191 -0.07 9.21 -2.43
C PHE A 191 -0.05 7.74 -2.86
N ARG A 192 -1.21 7.18 -3.25
CA ARG A 192 -1.32 5.80 -3.74
C ARG A 192 -0.54 5.59 -5.04
N SER A 193 -0.59 6.56 -5.95
CA SER A 193 0.14 6.52 -7.23
C SER A 193 1.66 6.52 -7.00
N GLU A 194 2.14 7.35 -6.08
CA GLU A 194 3.56 7.42 -5.75
C GLU A 194 4.05 6.16 -5.02
N LEU A 195 3.27 5.61 -4.08
CA LEU A 195 3.60 4.31 -3.48
C LEU A 195 3.63 3.19 -4.54
N ALA A 196 2.67 3.13 -5.47
CA ALA A 196 2.66 2.13 -6.54
C ALA A 196 3.90 2.25 -7.45
N ARG A 197 4.30 3.48 -7.82
CA ARG A 197 5.53 3.76 -8.59
C ARG A 197 6.77 3.26 -7.86
N ILE A 198 6.85 3.54 -6.56
CA ILE A 198 7.99 3.20 -5.70
C ILE A 198 8.05 1.70 -5.40
N ALA A 199 6.90 1.06 -5.29
CA ALA A 199 6.76 -0.38 -5.07
C ALA A 199 7.17 -1.16 -6.34
N GLY A 200 6.71 -0.73 -7.53
CA GLY A 200 6.96 -1.41 -8.80
C GLY A 200 8.34 -1.20 -9.44
N ARG A 201 9.23 -0.42 -8.81
CA ARG A 201 10.54 -0.07 -9.40
C ARG A 201 11.45 -1.28 -9.61
N GLN A 202 12.17 -1.28 -10.73
CA GLN A 202 13.12 -2.33 -11.13
C GLN A 202 14.59 -1.85 -11.07
N ASP A 203 14.83 -0.64 -10.54
CA ASP A 203 16.12 0.06 -10.50
C ASP A 203 16.97 -0.29 -9.25
N GLY A 204 16.54 -1.25 -8.44
CA GLY A 204 17.21 -1.62 -7.18
C GLY A 204 16.95 -0.67 -6.01
N GLY A 205 16.09 0.35 -6.17
CA GLY A 205 15.71 1.22 -5.07
C GLY A 205 14.83 0.53 -4.01
N ALA A 206 15.12 0.80 -2.74
CA ALA A 206 14.61 0.17 -1.51
C ALA A 206 13.75 -1.14 -1.58
N PRO A 207 12.40 -1.17 -1.51
CA PRO A 207 11.45 -0.16 -2.02
C PRO A 207 10.81 0.78 -0.97
N VAL A 208 11.19 0.73 0.29
CA VAL A 208 10.72 1.55 1.43
C VAL A 208 10.71 3.08 1.16
N VAL A 209 9.81 3.79 1.85
CA VAL A 209 9.73 5.26 1.92
C VAL A 209 9.74 5.77 3.35
N ALA A 210 10.11 7.04 3.55
CA ALA A 210 9.72 7.81 4.73
C ALA A 210 8.55 8.75 4.38
N VAL A 211 7.52 8.79 5.21
CA VAL A 211 6.38 9.70 5.10
C VAL A 211 6.45 10.72 6.23
N HIS A 212 6.38 12.01 5.88
CA HIS A 212 6.44 13.14 6.81
C HIS A 212 5.36 14.18 6.48
N SER A 213 4.90 14.95 7.47
CA SER A 213 4.11 16.16 7.22
C SER A 213 4.33 17.21 8.28
N ASN A 214 4.46 18.46 7.84
CA ASN A 214 4.43 19.63 8.71
C ASN A 214 3.01 19.95 9.23
N ALA A 215 1.97 19.33 8.66
CA ALA A 215 0.59 19.40 9.12
C ALA A 215 0.18 18.11 9.85
N ARG A 216 -0.92 18.15 10.64
CA ARG A 216 -1.49 16.93 11.23
C ARG A 216 -2.15 16.09 10.14
N ALA A 217 -1.58 14.94 9.83
CA ALA A 217 -2.18 13.91 8.97
C ALA A 217 -2.22 12.57 9.72
N VAL A 218 -2.92 11.58 9.18
CA VAL A 218 -2.92 10.21 9.72
C VAL A 218 -2.66 9.23 8.58
N LEU A 219 -1.55 8.48 8.69
CA LEU A 219 -1.28 7.33 7.82
C LEU A 219 -1.89 6.09 8.47
N ARG A 220 -2.77 5.42 7.75
CA ARG A 220 -3.43 4.19 8.18
C ARG A 220 -2.77 3.00 7.51
N VAL A 221 -2.30 2.01 8.25
CA VAL A 221 -1.60 0.85 7.66
C VAL A 221 -2.20 -0.46 8.14
N VAL A 222 -2.40 -1.40 7.22
CA VAL A 222 -2.68 -2.80 7.54
C VAL A 222 -1.34 -3.49 7.82
N GLU A 223 -0.97 -3.59 9.10
CA GLU A 223 0.31 -4.21 9.50
C GLU A 223 0.50 -5.61 8.89
N GLY A 224 1.70 -5.87 8.38
CA GLY A 224 2.09 -7.17 7.79
C GLY A 224 1.62 -7.39 6.35
N SER A 225 0.81 -6.50 5.77
CA SER A 225 0.28 -6.66 4.41
C SER A 225 1.29 -6.52 3.27
N HIS A 226 2.52 -6.09 3.57
CA HIS A 226 3.68 -6.10 2.65
C HIS A 226 4.26 -7.50 2.43
N VAL A 227 3.82 -8.51 3.19
CA VAL A 227 4.19 -9.92 3.03
C VAL A 227 3.14 -10.60 2.16
N ALA A 228 3.57 -11.26 1.07
CA ALA A 228 2.68 -12.01 0.21
C ALA A 228 2.23 -13.31 0.91
N ASP A 229 0.92 -13.48 1.06
CA ASP A 229 0.34 -14.77 1.39
C ASP A 229 0.40 -15.69 0.17
N ALA A 230 1.33 -16.64 0.23
CA ALA A 230 1.41 -17.75 -0.71
C ALA A 230 0.30 -18.77 -0.37
N GLY A 231 -0.89 -18.54 -0.92
CA GLY A 231 -2.06 -19.40 -0.81
C GLY A 231 -3.14 -18.87 0.15
N GLU A 232 -4.39 -19.16 -0.18
CA GLU A 232 -5.61 -18.67 0.49
C GLU A 232 -5.86 -19.27 1.89
N GLU A 233 -4.90 -20.02 2.45
CA GLU A 233 -5.00 -20.70 3.75
C GLU A 233 -4.54 -19.78 4.91
N GLY A 234 -5.25 -18.66 5.06
CA GLY A 234 -4.95 -17.60 6.02
C GLY A 234 -6.16 -16.94 6.68
N ALA A 235 -7.36 -17.53 6.56
CA ALA A 235 -8.58 -17.01 7.19
C ALA A 235 -8.41 -16.93 8.73
N GLY A 236 -8.36 -15.71 9.30
CA GLY A 236 -8.28 -15.56 10.76
C GLY A 236 -7.98 -14.17 11.32
N ARG A 237 -7.39 -13.24 10.54
CA ARG A 237 -7.31 -11.83 10.93
C ARG A 237 -7.62 -10.92 9.75
N VAL A 238 -8.79 -10.27 9.82
CA VAL A 238 -8.94 -8.93 9.26
C VAL A 238 -7.99 -8.04 10.07
N ALA A 239 -6.77 -7.88 9.58
CA ALA A 239 -5.85 -6.90 10.14
C ALA A 239 -6.47 -5.53 9.89
N GLY A 240 -6.97 -4.91 10.95
CA GLY A 240 -7.53 -3.57 10.89
C GLY A 240 -6.46 -2.55 10.49
N LEU A 241 -6.90 -1.42 9.95
CA LEU A 241 -6.04 -0.27 9.77
C LEU A 241 -5.59 0.24 11.15
N VAL A 242 -4.27 0.39 11.32
CA VAL A 242 -3.64 1.02 12.48
C VAL A 242 -3.31 2.47 12.11
N ASP A 243 -3.75 3.42 12.94
CA ASP A 243 -3.54 4.85 12.73
C ASP A 243 -2.17 5.30 13.27
N TYR A 244 -1.29 5.74 12.37
CA TYR A 244 -0.02 6.42 12.68
C TYR A 244 -0.17 7.92 12.44
N PRO A 245 -0.15 8.76 13.49
CA PRO A 245 -0.23 10.21 13.32
C PRO A 245 1.05 10.72 12.66
N LEU A 246 0.91 11.71 11.76
CA LEU A 246 2.02 12.42 11.13
C LEU A 246 2.03 13.88 11.58
N SER A 247 3.22 14.38 11.89
CA SER A 247 3.46 15.73 12.38
C SER A 247 4.91 16.16 12.17
N ALA A 248 5.22 17.45 12.38
CA ALA A 248 6.59 17.95 12.37
C ALA A 248 7.51 17.33 13.46
N THR A 249 6.98 16.48 14.36
CA THR A 249 7.74 15.82 15.43
C THR A 249 8.00 14.33 15.20
N ASN A 250 7.52 13.75 14.10
CA ASN A 250 7.74 12.34 13.77
C ASN A 250 7.70 12.09 12.25
N LEU A 251 8.38 11.03 11.81
CA LEU A 251 8.19 10.46 10.48
C LEU A 251 7.79 8.99 10.61
N VAL A 252 7.20 8.44 9.55
CA VAL A 252 6.86 7.02 9.47
C VAL A 252 7.56 6.40 8.28
N MET A 253 8.41 5.40 8.54
CA MET A 253 8.96 4.53 7.52
C MET A 253 7.88 3.52 7.12
N LEU A 254 7.71 3.30 5.82
CA LEU A 254 6.65 2.47 5.25
C LEU A 254 7.22 1.62 4.10
N ASP A 255 6.98 0.32 4.13
CA ASP A 255 7.16 -0.54 2.95
C ASP A 255 6.06 -0.19 1.94
N ALA A 256 6.43 0.28 0.74
CA ALA A 256 5.48 0.74 -0.27
C ALA A 256 4.51 -0.36 -0.78
N ARG A 257 4.73 -1.63 -0.40
CA ARG A 257 3.84 -2.77 -0.66
C ARG A 257 2.77 -2.97 0.41
N ALA A 258 2.86 -2.28 1.55
CA ALA A 258 1.86 -2.36 2.59
C ALA A 258 0.56 -1.67 2.14
N ARG A 259 -0.58 -2.33 2.35
CA ARG A 259 -1.91 -1.71 2.18
C ARG A 259 -2.06 -0.60 3.20
N CYS A 260 -2.28 0.61 2.72
CA CYS A 260 -2.38 1.81 3.54
C CYS A 260 -3.24 2.89 2.90
N GLU A 261 -3.69 3.84 3.72
CA GLU A 261 -4.46 5.01 3.33
C GLU A 261 -3.88 6.24 4.02
N ILE A 262 -3.97 7.41 3.37
CA ILE A 262 -3.57 8.69 3.98
C ILE A 262 -4.79 9.58 4.18
N VAL A 263 -4.98 10.04 5.41
CA VAL A 263 -5.98 11.05 5.77
C VAL A 263 -5.24 12.38 5.92
N LEU A 264 -5.47 13.28 4.97
CA LEU A 264 -4.91 14.64 4.97
C LEU A 264 -5.97 15.65 5.45
N PRO A 265 -5.58 16.73 6.15
CA PRO A 265 -6.45 17.86 6.38
C PRO A 265 -6.66 18.65 5.08
N GLU A 266 -7.66 19.52 5.03
CA GLU A 266 -7.90 20.40 3.88
C GLU A 266 -6.67 21.28 3.59
N GLY A 267 -6.23 21.31 2.33
CA GLY A 267 -4.97 21.98 1.92
C GLY A 267 -3.68 21.29 2.43
N GLY A 268 -3.80 20.16 3.13
CA GLY A 268 -2.68 19.39 3.66
C GLY A 268 -1.83 18.72 2.58
N SER A 269 -0.62 18.32 2.96
CA SER A 269 0.29 17.58 2.10
C SER A 269 1.25 16.73 2.92
N VAL A 270 1.64 15.58 2.39
CA VAL A 270 2.77 14.79 2.92
C VAL A 270 3.95 14.85 1.96
N GLU A 271 5.14 14.72 2.53
CA GLU A 271 6.40 14.50 1.84
C GLU A 271 6.70 13.00 1.89
N ILE A 272 6.92 12.39 0.73
CA ILE A 272 7.36 11.02 0.57
C ILE A 272 8.84 11.08 0.17
N VAL A 273 9.72 10.62 1.05
CA VAL A 273 11.14 10.48 0.77
C VAL A 273 11.41 9.05 0.34
N SER A 274 12.02 8.87 -0.83
CA SER A 274 12.41 7.58 -1.39
C SER A 274 13.91 7.58 -1.69
N ALA A 275 14.53 6.42 -1.67
CA ALA A 275 15.97 6.26 -1.88
C ALA A 275 16.29 5.29 -3.01
N ASN A 276 17.27 5.66 -3.83
CA ASN A 276 17.93 4.81 -4.81
C ASN A 276 19.42 4.69 -4.46
N PRO A 277 20.06 3.52 -4.65
CA PRO A 277 21.50 3.35 -4.48
C PRO A 277 22.31 4.47 -5.11
N ALA A 278 23.30 5.02 -4.39
CA ALA A 278 24.27 5.92 -5.00
C ALA A 278 25.12 5.12 -6.01
N LEU A 279 25.00 5.44 -7.29
CA LEU A 279 25.89 4.94 -8.33
C LEU A 279 27.24 5.67 -8.20
N ASN A 280 28.28 4.94 -7.78
CA ASN A 280 29.68 5.36 -7.83
C ASN A 280 30.26 5.24 -9.25
#